data_AF-A0A259MAC5-F1
#
_entry.id   AF-A0A259MAC5-F1
#
_cell.length_a   1.000
_cell.length_b   1.000
_cell.length_c   1.000
_cell.angle_alpha   90.00
_cell.angle_beta   90.00
_cell.angle_gamma   90.00
#
_symmetry.space_group_name_H-M   'P 1'
#
loop_
_entity.id
_entity.type
_entity.pdbx_description
1 polymer ?
#
loop_
_entity_poly.entity_id
_entity_poly.type
_entity_poly.pdbx_seq_one_letter_code
_entity_poly.pdbx_strand_id
1 'polypeptide(L)'
;MKKQLTYERAHELYQYMDGVLVNKIGRQRAPKGAVVGTPDGNGYLIAMADGVRIKVHRIVWLMHNGAWPSQSIDHVNGVRSDNRIENLRDVDQIENSRNQQLRSTNSSGVTGVYWNYIHRKWQAAIFVNGKKIFLGRFSDIEAAGKARKEAEAKYGFHPNHGRKPVPRQ
;
A
#
# COMPACT_ATOMS: atom_id res chain seq x y z
N MET A 1 24.31 -13.10 11.22
CA MET A 1 23.40 -11.93 11.06
C MET A 1 23.34 -11.56 9.58
N LYS A 2 22.15 -11.46 8.98
CA LYS A 2 22.03 -10.95 7.59
C LYS A 2 22.33 -9.44 7.63
N LYS A 3 23.37 -8.99 6.94
CA LYS A 3 23.67 -7.56 6.81
C LYS A 3 22.53 -6.89 6.06
N GLN A 4 21.99 -5.81 6.63
CA GLN A 4 21.01 -4.96 5.97
C GLN A 4 21.72 -4.17 4.87
N LEU A 5 21.09 -4.03 3.69
CA LEU A 5 21.65 -3.26 2.59
C LEU A 5 21.84 -1.80 3.01
N THR A 6 23.02 -1.22 2.79
CA THR A 6 23.32 0.19 3.11
C THR A 6 23.01 1.10 1.93
N TYR A 7 22.95 2.41 2.18
CA TYR A 7 22.74 3.42 1.15
C TYR A 7 23.83 3.37 0.05
N GLU A 8 25.09 3.30 0.47
CA GLU A 8 26.25 3.24 -0.42
C GLU A 8 26.21 1.96 -1.22
N ARG A 9 25.96 0.83 -0.54
CA ARG A 9 25.88 -0.47 -1.19
C ARG A 9 24.73 -0.55 -2.19
N ALA A 10 23.59 0.08 -1.91
CA ALA A 10 22.49 0.15 -2.87
C ALA A 10 22.92 0.89 -4.16
N HIS A 11 23.67 1.99 -4.04
CA HIS A 11 24.20 2.76 -5.17
C HIS A 11 25.37 2.09 -5.90
N GLU A 12 26.11 1.20 -5.24
CA GLU A 12 27.07 0.33 -5.91
C GLU A 12 26.37 -0.72 -6.78
N LEU A 13 25.29 -1.31 -6.25
CA LEU A 13 24.59 -2.43 -6.87
C LEU A 13 23.63 -2.00 -7.99
N TYR A 14 22.94 -0.88 -7.80
CA TYR A 14 21.80 -0.48 -8.62
C TYR A 14 21.91 0.96 -9.12
N GLN A 15 21.32 1.20 -10.29
CA GLN A 15 21.01 2.51 -10.82
C GLN A 15 19.50 2.67 -10.81
N TYR A 16 19.01 3.80 -10.30
CA TYR A 16 17.61 4.17 -10.39
C TYR A 16 17.36 5.01 -11.63
N MET A 17 16.31 4.68 -12.39
CA MET A 17 15.84 5.43 -13.55
C MET A 17 14.31 5.36 -13.59
N ASP A 18 13.65 6.48 -13.27
CA ASP A 18 12.19 6.66 -13.40
C ASP A 18 11.34 5.48 -12.87
N GLY A 19 11.55 5.12 -11.60
CA GLY A 19 10.82 4.03 -10.95
C GLY A 19 11.34 2.63 -11.24
N VAL A 20 12.36 2.50 -12.09
CA VAL A 20 13.00 1.23 -12.44
C VAL A 20 14.39 1.17 -11.81
N LEU A 21 14.73 0.01 -11.24
CA LEU A 21 16.10 -0.29 -10.84
C LEU A 21 16.79 -1.12 -11.91
N VAL A 22 18.06 -0.82 -12.16
CA VAL A 22 18.90 -1.51 -13.13
C VAL A 22 20.20 -1.94 -12.47
N ASN A 23 20.68 -3.15 -12.74
CA ASN A 23 21.94 -3.63 -12.15
C ASN A 23 23.14 -2.83 -12.68
N LYS A 24 23.93 -2.24 -11.78
CA LYS A 24 25.22 -1.60 -12.13
C LYS A 24 26.37 -2.61 -12.24
N ILE A 25 26.23 -3.75 -11.57
CA ILE A 25 27.20 -4.85 -11.62
C ILE A 25 26.57 -6.10 -12.25
N GLY A 26 27.35 -6.83 -13.03
CA GLY A 26 26.94 -8.11 -13.59
C GLY A 26 27.06 -9.23 -12.56
N ARG A 27 26.10 -10.15 -12.56
CA ARG A 27 26.11 -11.40 -11.80
C ARG A 27 25.73 -12.54 -12.73
N GLN A 28 26.07 -13.78 -12.35
CA GLN A 28 25.89 -14.97 -13.19
C GLN A 28 24.49 -15.11 -13.82
N ARG A 29 23.43 -14.70 -13.09
CA ARG A 29 22.03 -14.78 -13.55
C ARG A 29 21.37 -13.42 -13.81
N ALA A 30 22.14 -12.32 -13.73
CA ALA A 30 21.62 -10.97 -13.86
C ALA A 30 22.72 -10.05 -14.41
N PRO A 31 22.76 -9.80 -15.72
CA PRO A 31 23.83 -9.00 -16.32
C PRO A 31 23.72 -7.53 -15.90
N LYS A 32 24.85 -6.82 -16.04
CA LYS A 32 24.88 -5.36 -15.91
C LYS A 32 23.91 -4.75 -16.92
N GLY A 33 23.13 -3.76 -16.52
CA GLY A 33 22.11 -3.14 -17.36
C GLY A 33 20.75 -3.86 -17.37
N ALA A 34 20.63 -5.04 -16.75
CA ALA A 34 19.33 -5.71 -16.65
C ALA A 34 18.41 -5.00 -15.66
N VAL A 35 17.13 -4.89 -16.03
CA VAL A 35 16.04 -4.42 -15.15
C VAL A 35 15.90 -5.35 -13.95
N VAL A 36 15.72 -4.75 -12.78
CA VAL A 36 15.58 -5.43 -11.50
C VAL A 36 14.12 -5.40 -11.06
N GLY A 37 13.59 -6.58 -10.75
CA GLY A 37 12.25 -6.71 -10.18
C GLY A 37 11.57 -7.97 -10.67
N THR A 38 11.34 -8.92 -9.77
CA THR A 38 10.41 -10.03 -10.00
C THR A 38 9.14 -9.77 -9.18
N PRO A 39 7.93 -9.89 -9.73
CA PRO A 39 6.71 -9.78 -8.93
C PRO A 39 6.66 -10.85 -7.83
N ASP A 40 6.30 -10.45 -6.61
CA ASP A 40 5.90 -11.36 -5.56
C ASP A 40 4.41 -11.74 -5.68
N GLY A 41 3.94 -12.65 -4.83
CA GLY A 41 2.52 -13.06 -4.81
C GLY A 41 1.53 -11.94 -4.46
N ASN A 42 2.01 -10.78 -4.01
CA ASN A 42 1.21 -9.61 -3.69
C ASN A 42 1.34 -8.49 -4.75
N GLY A 43 2.09 -8.69 -5.83
CA GLY A 43 2.31 -7.71 -6.89
C GLY A 43 3.40 -6.66 -6.59
N TYR A 44 4.18 -6.81 -5.52
CA TYR A 44 5.38 -5.99 -5.31
C TYR A 44 6.55 -6.56 -6.10
N LEU A 45 7.38 -5.71 -6.69
CA LEU A 45 8.64 -6.15 -7.27
C LEU A 45 9.67 -6.42 -6.17
N ILE A 46 10.42 -7.53 -6.29
CA ILE A 46 11.52 -7.90 -5.40
C ILE A 46 12.85 -7.98 -6.14
N ALA A 47 13.93 -7.68 -5.42
CA ALA A 47 15.31 -7.75 -5.87
C ALA A 47 16.13 -8.64 -4.92
N MET A 48 17.17 -9.26 -5.45
CA MET A 48 18.19 -9.95 -4.65
C MET A 48 19.39 -9.02 -4.44
N ALA A 49 19.65 -8.60 -3.21
CA ALA A 49 20.85 -7.84 -2.84
C ALA A 49 21.65 -8.61 -1.81
N ASP A 50 22.92 -8.93 -2.12
CA ASP A 50 23.85 -9.66 -1.23
C ASP A 50 23.22 -10.91 -0.56
N GLY A 51 22.46 -11.68 -1.35
CA GLY A 51 21.81 -12.92 -0.88
C GLY A 51 20.47 -12.73 -0.15
N VAL A 52 19.98 -11.49 -0.02
CA VAL A 52 18.71 -11.16 0.66
C VAL A 52 17.68 -10.67 -0.35
N ARG A 53 16.44 -11.18 -0.23
CA ARG A 53 15.27 -10.67 -0.97
C ARG A 53 14.78 -9.38 -0.34
N ILE A 54 14.72 -8.30 -1.09
CA ILE A 54 14.27 -6.97 -0.65
C ILE A 54 13.28 -6.43 -1.67
N LYS A 55 12.21 -5.76 -1.23
CA LYS A 55 11.23 -5.12 -2.13
C LYS A 55 11.85 -3.91 -2.83
N VAL A 56 11.62 -3.78 -4.13
CA VAL A 56 12.18 -2.73 -4.99
C VAL A 56 11.84 -1.33 -4.47
N HIS A 57 10.58 -1.05 -4.14
CA HIS A 57 10.20 0.27 -3.58
C HIS A 57 10.98 0.65 -2.31
N ARG A 58 11.39 -0.31 -1.48
CA ARG A 58 12.20 0.00 -0.27
C ARG A 58 13.65 0.32 -0.63
N ILE A 59 14.19 -0.32 -1.67
CA ILE A 59 15.52 0.03 -2.20
C ILE A 59 15.48 1.42 -2.83
N VAL A 60 14.46 1.71 -3.65
CA VAL A 60 14.26 3.07 -4.21
C VAL A 60 14.18 4.11 -3.10
N TRP A 61 13.38 3.85 -2.05
CA TRP A 61 13.29 4.76 -0.91
C TRP A 61 14.64 4.98 -0.23
N LEU A 62 15.37 3.90 0.06
CA LEU A 62 16.71 3.99 0.63
C LEU A 62 17.64 4.84 -0.25
N MET A 63 17.63 4.60 -1.57
CA MET A 63 18.47 5.32 -2.51
C MET A 63 18.15 6.82 -2.61
N HIS A 64 16.90 7.23 -2.41
CA HIS A 64 16.53 8.65 -2.45
C HIS A 64 16.64 9.37 -1.10
N ASN A 65 16.35 8.67 0.01
CA ASN A 65 16.22 9.29 1.32
C ASN A 65 17.45 9.07 2.23
N GLY A 66 18.41 8.23 1.83
CA GLY A 66 19.57 7.92 2.66
C GLY A 66 19.31 6.95 3.82
N ALA A 67 18.04 6.69 4.14
CA ALA A 67 17.61 5.85 5.24
C ALA A 67 16.48 4.90 4.82
N TRP A 68 16.34 3.80 5.56
CA TRP A 68 15.20 2.91 5.40
C TRP A 68 13.90 3.61 5.84
N PRO A 69 12.75 3.29 5.21
CA PRO A 69 11.47 3.81 5.67
C PRO A 69 11.23 3.35 7.11
N SER A 70 10.69 4.25 7.92
CA SER A 70 10.43 4.02 9.34
C SER A 70 9.42 2.90 9.56
N GLN A 71 8.45 2.76 8.65
CA GLN A 71 7.39 1.76 8.73
C GLN A 71 7.16 1.10 7.37
N SER A 72 6.07 1.48 6.69
CA SER A 72 5.60 0.89 5.45
C SER A 72 5.56 1.94 4.36
N ILE A 73 6.03 1.57 3.17
CA ILE A 73 5.89 2.42 2.00
C ILE A 73 4.54 2.10 1.36
N ASP A 74 3.74 3.14 1.17
CA ASP A 74 2.51 3.09 0.38
C ASP A 74 2.73 3.73 -0.99
N HIS A 75 2.02 3.20 -1.98
CA HIS A 75 2.01 3.69 -3.35
C HIS A 75 0.81 4.60 -3.51
N VAL A 76 1.01 5.88 -3.82
CA VAL A 76 -0.07 6.89 -3.87
C VAL A 76 -1.16 6.49 -4.88
N ASN A 77 -0.77 5.99 -6.05
CA ASN A 77 -1.70 5.44 -7.05
C ASN A 77 -2.17 4.00 -6.73
N GLY A 78 -1.58 3.36 -5.72
CA GLY A 78 -1.73 1.97 -5.29
C GLY A 78 -1.44 0.91 -6.36
N VAL A 79 -0.63 1.26 -7.36
CA VAL A 79 -0.01 0.32 -8.29
C VAL A 79 1.34 -0.09 -7.70
N ARG A 80 1.41 -1.31 -7.17
CA ARG A 80 2.58 -1.82 -6.40
C ARG A 80 3.87 -1.98 -7.21
N SER A 81 3.76 -2.00 -8.54
CA SER A 81 4.89 -2.06 -9.46
C SER A 81 5.40 -0.68 -9.90
N ASP A 82 4.65 0.40 -9.66
CA ASP A 82 5.06 1.77 -9.99
C ASP A 82 5.92 2.35 -8.86
N ASN A 83 7.24 2.09 -8.91
CA ASN A 83 8.16 2.49 -7.84
C ASN A 83 8.81 3.86 -8.07
N ARG A 84 8.18 4.76 -8.84
CA ARG A 84 8.65 6.15 -8.97
C ARG A 84 8.64 6.85 -7.62
N ILE A 85 9.68 7.60 -7.28
CA ILE A 85 9.87 8.11 -5.91
C ILE A 85 8.72 9.04 -5.50
N GLU A 86 8.21 9.85 -6.43
CA GLU A 86 7.06 10.73 -6.23
C GLU A 86 5.74 9.97 -5.99
N ASN A 87 5.69 8.68 -6.35
CA ASN A 87 4.55 7.80 -6.09
C ASN A 87 4.70 7.01 -4.76
N LEU A 88 5.83 7.14 -4.06
CA LEU A 88 6.10 6.46 -2.79
C LEU A 88 5.96 7.42 -1.61
N ARG A 89 5.37 6.94 -0.52
CA ARG A 89 5.34 7.65 0.77
C ARG A 89 5.60 6.70 1.93
N ASP A 90 6.43 7.11 2.88
CA ASP A 90 6.55 6.42 4.17
C ASP A 90 5.34 6.81 5.01
N VAL A 91 4.49 5.83 5.26
CA VAL A 91 3.25 6.02 6.01
C VAL A 91 3.31 5.19 7.27
N ASP A 92 2.81 5.78 8.35
CA ASP A 92 2.46 5.03 9.53
C ASP A 92 1.42 3.94 9.15
N GLN A 93 1.51 2.76 9.76
CA GLN A 93 0.57 1.65 9.48
C GLN A 93 -0.89 2.07 9.66
N ILE A 94 -1.13 3.02 10.58
CA ILE A 94 -2.45 3.60 10.83
C ILE A 94 -2.92 4.38 9.60
N GLU A 95 -2.07 5.21 9.00
CA GLU A 95 -2.40 5.98 7.80
C GLU A 95 -2.54 5.09 6.56
N ASN A 96 -1.68 4.08 6.40
CA ASN A 96 -1.80 3.09 5.33
C ASN A 96 -3.15 2.35 5.39
N SER A 97 -3.57 1.93 6.60
CA SER A 97 -4.85 1.27 6.80
C SER A 97 -6.04 2.17 6.44
N ARG A 98 -5.90 3.49 6.59
CA ARG A 98 -6.89 4.48 6.16
C ARG A 98 -6.92 4.69 4.64
N ASN A 99 -5.93 4.24 3.88
CA ASN A 99 -5.90 4.37 2.41
C ASN A 99 -6.25 3.07 1.66
N GLN A 100 -6.74 2.05 2.39
CA GLN A 100 -7.09 0.77 1.78
C GLN A 100 -8.24 0.89 0.77
N GLN A 101 -8.08 0.15 -0.33
CA GLN A 101 -9.14 -0.11 -1.30
C GLN A 101 -10.29 -0.89 -0.65
N LEU A 102 -11.46 -0.85 -1.31
CA LEU A 102 -12.56 -1.74 -0.95
C LEU A 102 -12.06 -3.20 -1.02
N ARG A 103 -12.24 -3.96 0.07
CA ARG A 103 -11.88 -5.38 0.07
C ARG A 103 -12.73 -6.11 -0.96
N SER A 104 -12.13 -7.07 -1.68
CA SER A 104 -12.86 -7.91 -2.66
C SER A 104 -13.99 -8.72 -2.03
N THR A 105 -13.92 -8.99 -0.72
CA THR A 105 -14.95 -9.68 0.05
C THR A 105 -16.04 -8.76 0.59
N ASN A 106 -15.96 -7.45 0.32
CA ASN A 106 -16.99 -6.52 0.73
C ASN A 106 -18.24 -6.69 -0.16
N SER A 107 -19.32 -7.21 0.44
CA SER A 107 -20.59 -7.47 -0.25
C SER A 107 -21.53 -6.26 -0.29
N SER A 108 -21.29 -5.23 0.52
CA SER A 108 -22.14 -4.03 0.58
C SER A 108 -21.75 -2.96 -0.45
N GLY A 109 -20.59 -3.08 -1.09
CA GLY A 109 -20.02 -2.04 -1.95
C GLY A 109 -19.49 -0.82 -1.21
N VAL A 110 -19.58 -0.79 0.13
CA VAL A 110 -19.19 0.35 0.97
C VAL A 110 -18.40 -0.12 2.19
N THR A 111 -17.19 0.43 2.38
CA THR A 111 -16.33 0.07 3.51
C THR A 111 -16.98 0.39 4.85
N GLY A 112 -17.05 -0.58 5.76
CA GLY A 112 -17.59 -0.35 7.12
C GLY A 112 -19.12 -0.32 7.20
N VAL A 113 -19.82 -0.60 6.10
CA VAL A 113 -21.28 -0.79 6.07
C VAL A 113 -21.57 -2.27 5.83
N TYR A 114 -22.45 -2.87 6.62
CA TYR A 114 -22.82 -4.28 6.49
C TYR A 114 -24.24 -4.54 7.02
N TRP A 115 -24.89 -5.58 6.50
CA TRP A 115 -26.21 -5.99 7.00
C TRP A 115 -26.07 -6.68 8.36
N ASN A 116 -26.79 -6.18 9.36
CA ASN A 116 -26.88 -6.81 10.67
C ASN A 116 -28.14 -7.69 10.73
N TYR A 117 -27.96 -9.01 10.70
CA TYR A 117 -29.06 -9.98 10.67
C TYR A 117 -29.92 -9.98 11.95
N ILE A 118 -29.31 -9.71 13.11
CA ILE A 118 -30.02 -9.71 14.40
C ILE A 118 -31.01 -8.54 14.45
N HIS A 119 -30.58 -7.36 14.01
CA HIS A 119 -31.43 -6.16 14.02
C HIS A 119 -32.17 -5.92 12.72
N ARG A 120 -31.91 -6.72 11.68
CA ARG A 120 -32.45 -6.57 10.31
C ARG A 120 -32.29 -5.14 9.79
N LYS A 121 -31.10 -4.56 9.96
CA LYS A 121 -30.76 -3.20 9.58
C LYS A 121 -29.35 -3.12 9.01
N TRP A 122 -29.12 -2.17 8.13
CA TRP A 122 -27.78 -1.79 7.69
C TRP A 122 -27.05 -1.09 8.82
N GLN A 123 -25.88 -1.60 9.20
CA GLN A 123 -25.07 -1.04 10.27
C GLN A 123 -23.84 -0.38 9.67
N ALA A 124 -23.57 0.86 10.08
CA ALA A 124 -22.37 1.59 9.72
C ALA A 124 -21.41 1.71 10.92
N ALA A 125 -20.13 1.52 10.66
CA ALA A 125 -19.06 1.71 11.63
C ALA A 125 -17.78 2.22 10.95
N ILE A 126 -16.98 2.96 11.71
CA ILE A 126 -15.65 3.43 11.29
C ILE A 126 -14.60 2.99 12.33
N PHE A 127 -13.40 2.67 11.89
CA PHE A 127 -12.27 2.46 12.79
C PHE A 127 -11.38 3.69 12.78
N VAL A 128 -11.17 4.30 13.94
CA VAL A 128 -10.29 5.46 14.11
C VAL A 128 -9.32 5.15 15.24
N ASN A 129 -8.02 5.24 14.96
CA ASN A 129 -6.95 4.95 15.94
C ASN A 129 -7.13 3.59 16.64
N GLY A 130 -7.46 2.55 15.86
CA GLY A 130 -7.69 1.19 16.37
C GLY A 130 -9.02 0.96 17.10
N LYS A 131 -9.83 1.99 17.32
CA LYS A 131 -11.13 1.88 17.99
C LYS A 131 -12.29 1.87 16.99
N LYS A 132 -13.20 0.91 17.15
CA LYS A 132 -14.45 0.85 16.37
C LYS A 132 -15.46 1.85 16.92
N ILE A 133 -15.90 2.78 16.08
CA ILE A 133 -16.94 3.76 16.37
C ILE A 133 -18.21 3.33 15.64
N PHE A 134 -19.30 3.19 16.39
CA PHE A 134 -20.62 2.88 15.86
C PHE A 134 -21.27 4.16 15.32
N LEU A 135 -21.66 4.15 14.04
CA LEU A 135 -22.25 5.32 13.38
C LEU A 135 -23.78 5.25 13.31
N GLY A 136 -24.35 4.06 13.51
CA GLY A 136 -25.79 3.87 13.54
C GLY A 136 -26.26 2.59 12.86
N ARG A 137 -27.57 2.39 12.92
CA ARG A 137 -28.31 1.35 12.19
C ARG A 137 -29.41 2.01 11.38
N PHE A 138 -29.51 1.65 10.12
CA PHE A 138 -30.37 2.27 9.12
C PHE A 138 -31.22 1.19 8.45
N SER A 139 -32.42 1.55 8.01
CA SER A 139 -33.26 0.66 7.19
C SER A 139 -32.71 0.49 5.78
N ASP A 140 -31.95 1.48 5.31
CA ASP A 140 -31.44 1.59 3.95
C ASP A 140 -29.90 1.67 3.91
N ILE A 141 -29.31 1.12 2.84
CA ILE A 141 -27.86 1.04 2.66
C ILE A 141 -27.24 2.40 2.31
N GLU A 142 -27.94 3.24 1.54
CA GLU A 142 -27.48 4.58 1.16
C GLU A 142 -27.41 5.48 2.38
N ALA A 143 -28.40 5.40 3.28
CA ALA A 143 -28.39 6.12 4.55
C ALA A 143 -27.19 5.71 5.43
N ALA A 144 -26.89 4.40 5.50
CA ALA A 144 -25.70 3.90 6.18
C ALA A 144 -24.39 4.36 5.50
N GLY A 145 -24.36 4.39 4.18
CA GLY A 145 -23.23 4.89 3.38
C GLY A 145 -22.99 6.39 3.57
N LYS A 146 -24.05 7.19 3.65
CA LYS A 146 -23.98 8.62 3.93
C LYS A 146 -23.38 8.88 5.31
N ALA A 147 -23.88 8.20 6.34
CA ALA A 147 -23.32 8.29 7.69
C ALA A 147 -21.84 7.88 7.73
N ARG A 148 -21.46 6.86 6.94
CA ARG A 148 -20.06 6.44 6.79
C ARG A 148 -19.19 7.55 6.16
N LYS A 149 -19.65 8.18 5.08
CA LYS A 149 -18.94 9.25 4.35
C LYS A 149 -18.79 10.52 5.18
N GLU A 150 -19.82 10.89 5.94
CA GLU A 150 -19.77 12.01 6.89
C GLU A 150 -18.73 11.75 7.99
N ALA A 151 -18.67 10.52 8.50
CA ALA A 151 -17.65 10.14 9.47
C ALA A 151 -16.23 10.17 8.87
N GLU A 152 -16.05 9.77 7.61
CA GLU A 152 -14.75 9.86 6.92
C GLU A 152 -14.25 11.30 6.86
N ALA A 153 -15.12 12.24 6.45
CA ALA A 153 -14.80 13.67 6.45
C ALA A 153 -14.47 14.18 7.86
N LYS A 154 -15.27 13.80 8.87
CA LYS A 154 -15.08 14.19 10.28
C LYS A 154 -13.74 13.71 10.86
N TYR A 155 -13.29 12.52 10.49
CA TYR A 155 -12.07 11.90 11.02
C TYR A 155 -10.85 12.03 10.10
N GLY A 156 -10.94 12.86 9.04
CA GLY A 156 -9.80 13.16 8.16
C GLY A 156 -9.35 11.99 7.29
N PHE A 157 -10.28 11.16 6.82
CA PHE A 157 -9.96 10.11 5.84
C PHE A 157 -9.75 10.72 4.46
N HIS A 158 -8.81 10.17 3.70
CA HIS A 158 -8.58 10.61 2.33
C HIS A 158 -9.80 10.30 1.43
N PRO A 159 -10.18 11.17 0.48
CA PRO A 159 -11.33 10.93 -0.42
C PRO A 159 -11.26 9.61 -1.23
N ASN A 160 -10.05 9.06 -1.39
CA ASN A 160 -9.82 7.80 -2.10
C ASN A 160 -10.02 6.54 -1.24
N HIS A 161 -10.37 6.68 0.05
CA HIS A 161 -10.63 5.54 0.94
C HIS A 161 -11.78 4.69 0.39
N GLY A 162 -11.59 3.36 0.34
CA GLY A 162 -12.61 2.46 -0.18
C GLY A 162 -12.80 2.53 -1.70
N ARG A 163 -11.83 3.05 -2.47
CA ARG A 163 -11.87 3.01 -3.93
C ARG A 163 -12.11 1.57 -4.44
N LYS A 164 -12.96 1.43 -5.45
CA LYS A 164 -13.21 0.13 -6.09
C LYS A 164 -11.91 -0.37 -6.74
N PRO A 165 -11.57 -1.67 -6.60
CA PRO A 165 -10.45 -2.23 -7.33
C PRO A 165 -10.70 -2.09 -8.82
N VAL A 166 -9.67 -1.68 -9.57
CA VAL A 166 -9.72 -1.68 -11.04
C VAL A 166 -9.82 -3.14 -11.48
N PRO A 167 -10.75 -3.50 -12.38
CA PRO A 167 -10.82 -4.86 -12.92
C PRO A 167 -9.45 -5.24 -13.48
N ARG A 168 -8.95 -6.43 -13.14
CA ARG A 168 -7.77 -6.97 -13.82
C ARG A 168 -8.21 -7.32 -15.24
N GLN A 169 -7.58 -6.70 -16.24
CA GLN A 169 -7.65 -7.16 -17.62
C GLN A 169 -6.91 -8.49 -17.76
#